data_AF-A0A8J9UJB5-F1
#
_entry.id   AF-A0A8J9UJB5-F1
#
_cell.length_a   1.000
_cell.length_b   1.000
_cell.length_c   1.000
_cell.angle_alpha   90.00
_cell.angle_beta   90.00
_cell.angle_gamma   90.00
#
_symmetry.space_group_name_H-M   'P 1'
#
loop_
_entity.id
_entity.type
_entity.pdbx_description
1 polymer ?
#
loop_
_entity_poly.entity_id
_entity_poly.type
_entity_poly.pdbx_seq_one_letter_code
_entity_poly.pdbx_strand_id
1 'polypeptide(L)'
;MAATRRGYIFGAFVSSVLCVILIIVAISSDSWVECATYNQNDIDSKTSDTRYGLFGGQFSLYLLNTPSYSTLHMTCIPEINVCAVSCKTEALAREQEVRALAEGYRPNIGCVSVTTVNTNDPLSEPPVISFGVYLALVIIIFIQLLAAVATAILAIINAMTNPTEPIFGLPGCLWSNVVTAVLGIVVMLLFGVYWETSGLKEHLAFSFIALGDDKQSSSLGFSYWLLIVSILCSVANVALIELRRYLLERDPPPPTIKVENHSDGTIFLY
;
A
#
# COMPACT_ATOMS: atom_id res chain seq x y z
N MET A 1 35.08 20.52 -16.80
CA MET A 1 34.32 19.29 -16.51
C MET A 1 33.12 19.68 -15.67
N ALA A 2 31.90 19.64 -16.22
CA ALA A 2 30.71 19.77 -15.39
C ALA A 2 30.78 18.66 -14.34
N ALA A 3 31.04 19.01 -13.09
CA ALA A 3 31.01 18.07 -11.99
C ALA A 3 29.60 17.49 -11.97
N THR A 4 29.43 16.31 -12.57
CA THR A 4 28.16 15.60 -12.61
C THR A 4 27.69 15.53 -11.17
N ARG A 5 26.60 16.23 -10.83
CA ARG A 5 26.04 16.27 -9.48
C ARG A 5 25.43 14.90 -9.14
N ARG A 6 26.30 13.88 -9.00
CA ARG A 6 25.96 12.45 -8.85
C ARG A 6 25.20 12.19 -7.55
N GLY A 7 25.32 13.07 -6.56
CA GLY A 7 24.56 13.01 -5.30
C GLY A 7 23.05 12.99 -5.50
N TYR A 8 22.51 13.73 -6.48
CA TYR A 8 21.06 13.71 -6.75
C TYR A 8 20.60 12.36 -7.35
N ILE A 9 21.44 11.73 -8.17
CA ILE A 9 21.15 10.42 -8.76
C ILE A 9 21.20 9.34 -7.67
N PHE A 10 22.22 9.40 -6.81
CA PHE A 10 22.35 8.48 -5.68
C PHE A 10 21.20 8.64 -4.67
N GLY A 11 20.79 9.87 -4.36
CA GLY A 11 19.63 10.14 -3.52
C GLY A 11 18.33 9.57 -4.12
N ALA A 12 18.12 9.76 -5.43
CA ALA A 12 16.97 9.18 -6.14
C ALA A 12 16.98 7.65 -6.13
N PHE A 13 18.16 7.03 -6.23
CA PHE A 13 18.32 5.58 -6.09
C PHE A 13 17.91 5.08 -4.70
N VAL A 14 18.48 5.65 -3.63
CA VAL A 14 18.17 5.23 -2.25
C VAL A 14 16.68 5.40 -1.94
N SER A 15 16.10 6.53 -2.36
CA SER A 15 14.67 6.80 -2.19
C SER A 15 13.78 5.86 -3.02
N SER A 16 14.20 5.46 -4.22
CA SER A 16 13.47 4.45 -5.02
C SER A 16 13.47 3.07 -4.34
N VAL A 17 14.60 2.64 -3.77
CA VAL A 17 14.69 1.38 -3.01
C VAL A 17 13.80 1.43 -1.76
N LEU A 18 13.83 2.55 -1.03
CA LEU A 18 12.95 2.76 0.12
C LEU A 18 11.47 2.67 -0.29
N CYS A 19 11.09 3.29 -1.41
CA CYS A 19 9.73 3.24 -1.94
C CYS A 19 9.26 1.79 -2.20
N VAL A 20 10.11 0.95 -2.81
CA VAL A 20 9.82 -0.47 -3.03
C VAL A 20 9.60 -1.21 -1.70
N ILE A 21 10.49 -1.01 -0.72
CA ILE A 21 10.38 -1.65 0.59
C ILE A 21 9.07 -1.26 1.28
N LEU A 22 8.71 0.02 1.25
CA LEU A 22 7.47 0.52 1.87
C LEU A 22 6.22 -0.10 1.23
N ILE A 23 6.19 -0.24 -0.10
CA ILE A 23 5.07 -0.89 -0.81
C ILE A 23 4.99 -2.37 -0.43
N ILE A 24 6.12 -3.08 -0.39
CA ILE A 24 6.14 -4.50 0.00
C ILE A 24 5.61 -4.68 1.43
N VAL A 25 6.11 -3.87 2.37
CA VAL A 25 5.67 -3.93 3.77
C VAL A 25 4.18 -3.60 3.86
N ALA A 26 3.68 -2.60 3.14
CA ALA A 26 2.26 -2.29 3.11
C ALA A 26 1.43 -3.48 2.61
N ILE A 27 1.83 -4.15 1.53
CA ILE A 27 1.12 -5.32 0.99
C ILE A 27 1.15 -6.51 1.95
N SER A 28 2.29 -6.77 2.60
CA SER A 28 2.52 -7.99 3.39
C SER A 28 2.06 -7.89 4.85
N SER A 29 1.67 -6.71 5.32
CA SER A 29 1.34 -6.48 6.73
C SER A 29 -0.15 -6.60 7.02
N ASP A 30 -0.46 -7.06 8.23
CA ASP A 30 -1.79 -7.42 8.69
C ASP A 30 -2.53 -6.26 9.39
N SER A 31 -2.25 -5.02 9.01
CA SER A 31 -2.63 -3.81 9.75
C SER A 31 -3.01 -2.65 8.81
N TRP A 32 -3.84 -2.96 7.82
CA TRP A 32 -4.53 -1.93 7.04
C TRP A 32 -5.67 -1.32 7.82
N VAL A 33 -6.34 -2.14 8.63
CA VAL A 33 -7.41 -1.74 9.51
C VAL A 33 -7.15 -2.26 10.92
N GLU A 34 -7.40 -1.39 11.89
CA GLU A 34 -7.31 -1.68 13.31
C GLU A 34 -8.65 -1.29 13.98
N CYS A 35 -9.12 -2.16 14.87
CA CYS A 35 -10.40 -1.99 15.52
C CYS A 35 -10.32 -2.47 16.96
N ALA A 36 -10.67 -1.58 17.88
CA ALA A 36 -10.71 -1.85 19.32
C ALA A 36 -12.14 -1.68 19.83
N THR A 37 -12.56 -2.58 20.73
CA THR A 37 -13.85 -2.46 21.43
C THR A 37 -13.68 -2.34 22.94
N TYR A 38 -14.52 -1.50 23.53
CA TYR A 38 -14.52 -1.21 24.96
C TYR A 38 -15.84 -1.64 25.57
N ASN A 39 -15.79 -2.52 26.58
CA ASN A 39 -16.96 -2.85 27.38
C ASN A 39 -17.28 -1.66 28.29
N GLN A 40 -18.44 -1.01 28.08
CA GLN A 40 -18.79 0.24 28.77
C GLN A 40 -19.04 0.07 30.28
N ASN A 41 -19.24 -1.16 30.76
CA ASN A 41 -19.62 -1.46 32.15
C ASN A 41 -18.46 -1.85 33.07
N ASP A 42 -17.24 -1.95 32.56
CA ASP A 42 -16.14 -2.53 33.33
C ASP A 42 -14.84 -1.73 33.14
N ILE A 43 -14.48 -0.96 34.16
CA ILE A 43 -13.40 0.04 34.21
C ILE A 43 -12.01 -0.62 34.01
N ASP A 44 -11.90 -1.94 34.20
CA ASP A 44 -10.69 -2.76 34.07
C ASP A 44 -10.79 -3.85 32.98
N SER A 45 -11.84 -3.87 32.16
CA SER A 45 -12.01 -4.92 31.15
C SER A 45 -11.05 -4.75 29.97
N LYS A 46 -10.29 -5.81 29.68
CA LYS A 46 -9.33 -5.85 28.57
C LYS A 46 -10.06 -5.70 27.23
N THR A 47 -9.61 -4.70 26.47
CA THR A 47 -10.06 -4.38 25.11
C THR A 47 -9.77 -5.54 24.16
N SER A 48 -10.79 -6.02 23.46
CA SER A 48 -10.59 -6.93 22.34
C SER A 48 -10.24 -6.15 21.07
N ASP A 49 -9.24 -6.66 20.35
CA ASP A 49 -8.62 -6.01 19.21
C ASP A 49 -8.72 -6.91 17.98
N THR A 50 -9.15 -6.31 16.87
CA THR A 50 -9.16 -6.88 15.53
C THR A 50 -8.27 -6.05 14.63
N ARG A 51 -7.28 -6.70 14.01
CA ARG A 51 -6.43 -6.08 12.99
C ARG A 51 -6.31 -6.98 11.78
N TYR A 52 -6.45 -6.40 10.59
CA TYR A 52 -6.25 -7.16 9.37
C TYR A 52 -5.67 -6.30 8.25
N GLY A 53 -4.95 -6.97 7.36
CA GLY A 53 -4.38 -6.46 6.13
C GLY A 53 -5.16 -6.92 4.90
N LEU A 54 -4.53 -6.84 3.74
CA LEU A 54 -5.24 -7.10 2.47
C LEU A 54 -5.63 -8.58 2.27
N PHE A 55 -4.92 -9.52 2.90
CA PHE A 55 -5.12 -10.97 2.68
C PHE A 55 -5.53 -11.73 3.95
N GLY A 56 -5.22 -11.19 5.12
CA GLY A 56 -5.45 -11.87 6.39
C GLY A 56 -5.25 -10.93 7.56
N GLY A 57 -5.33 -11.48 8.76
CA GLY A 57 -5.21 -10.69 9.98
C GLY A 57 -5.20 -11.53 11.24
N GLN A 58 -5.32 -10.83 12.36
CA GLN A 58 -5.43 -11.44 13.67
C GLN A 58 -6.60 -10.82 14.43
N PHE A 59 -7.30 -11.71 15.11
CA PHE A 59 -8.39 -11.37 16.00
C PHE A 59 -8.05 -11.84 17.41
N SER A 60 -8.19 -10.94 18.38
CA SER A 60 -7.99 -11.22 19.79
C SER A 60 -9.28 -10.99 20.57
N LEU A 61 -9.79 -12.06 21.17
CA LEU A 61 -11.02 -12.03 21.96
C LEU A 61 -10.69 -12.33 23.42
N TYR A 62 -11.15 -11.48 24.32
CA TYR A 62 -11.01 -11.68 25.75
C TYR A 62 -12.31 -12.27 26.31
N LEU A 63 -12.32 -13.59 26.57
CA LEU A 63 -13.40 -14.24 27.33
C LEU A 63 -12.94 -14.40 28.78
N LEU A 64 -13.68 -13.82 29.72
CA LEU A 64 -13.45 -13.99 31.17
C LEU A 64 -11.97 -13.81 31.55
N ASN A 65 -11.34 -12.76 31.01
CA ASN A 65 -9.95 -12.38 31.26
C ASN A 65 -8.86 -13.26 30.61
N THR A 66 -9.23 -14.26 29.80
CA THR A 66 -8.31 -15.08 28.98
C THR A 66 -8.31 -14.62 27.52
N PRO A 67 -7.14 -14.29 26.93
CA PRO A 67 -7.05 -13.96 25.51
C PRO A 67 -7.09 -15.22 24.66
N SER A 68 -7.96 -15.22 23.65
CA SER A 68 -7.96 -16.17 22.55
C SER A 68 -7.53 -15.47 21.27
N TYR A 69 -6.54 -16.02 20.57
CA TYR A 69 -6.05 -15.50 19.31
C TYR A 69 -6.54 -16.39 18.17
N SER A 70 -7.14 -15.79 17.16
CA SER A 70 -7.58 -16.47 15.95
C SER A 70 -7.06 -15.74 14.72
N THR A 71 -6.70 -16.50 13.68
CA THR A 71 -6.25 -15.94 12.42
C THR A 71 -7.45 -15.60 11.54
N LEU A 72 -7.41 -14.44 10.91
CA LEU A 72 -8.40 -13.99 9.95
C LEU A 72 -7.94 -14.28 8.54
N HIS A 73 -8.88 -14.67 7.69
CA HIS A 73 -8.65 -14.95 6.29
C HIS A 73 -9.65 -14.16 5.44
N MET A 74 -9.13 -13.41 4.47
CA MET A 74 -9.98 -12.78 3.46
C MET A 74 -10.62 -13.87 2.60
N THR A 75 -11.94 -13.90 2.57
CA THR A 75 -12.72 -14.86 1.79
C THR A 75 -13.62 -14.09 0.83
N CYS A 76 -13.53 -14.43 -0.45
CA CYS A 76 -14.22 -13.75 -1.53
C CYS A 76 -15.08 -14.72 -2.32
N ILE A 77 -16.29 -14.31 -2.66
CA ILE A 77 -17.27 -15.09 -3.42
C ILE A 77 -17.59 -14.32 -4.71
N PRO A 78 -16.96 -14.70 -5.85
CA PRO A 78 -17.13 -13.99 -7.10
C PRO A 78 -18.57 -13.98 -7.62
N GLU A 79 -19.34 -15.04 -7.34
CA GLU A 79 -20.73 -15.22 -7.81
C GLU A 79 -21.66 -14.09 -7.37
N ILE A 80 -21.46 -13.57 -6.15
CA ILE A 80 -22.29 -12.52 -5.54
C ILE A 80 -21.51 -11.20 -5.38
N ASN A 81 -20.29 -11.12 -5.92
CA ASN A 81 -19.43 -9.95 -5.88
C ASN A 81 -19.14 -9.42 -4.46
N VAL A 82 -18.90 -10.30 -3.48
CA VAL A 82 -18.60 -9.91 -2.09
C VAL A 82 -17.31 -10.56 -1.56
N CYS A 83 -16.69 -9.89 -0.61
CA CYS A 83 -15.52 -10.31 0.14
C CYS A 83 -15.69 -9.86 1.59
N ALA A 84 -15.29 -10.71 2.53
CA ALA A 84 -15.20 -10.34 3.94
C ALA A 84 -14.10 -11.15 4.62
N VAL A 85 -13.67 -10.68 5.79
CA VAL A 85 -12.71 -11.39 6.62
C VAL A 85 -13.46 -12.36 7.54
N SER A 86 -12.98 -13.60 7.60
CA SER A 86 -13.57 -14.68 8.40
C SER A 86 -12.50 -15.37 9.24
N CYS A 87 -12.83 -15.75 10.47
CA CYS A 87 -11.93 -16.52 11.35
C CYS A 87 -12.20 -18.02 11.36
N LYS A 88 -13.15 -18.54 10.56
CA LYS A 88 -13.51 -19.97 10.58
C LYS A 88 -12.33 -20.84 10.18
N THR A 89 -12.27 -22.05 10.71
CA THR A 89 -11.18 -23.00 10.41
C THR A 89 -11.34 -23.65 9.04
N GLU A 90 -12.57 -23.98 8.65
CA GLU A 90 -12.89 -24.64 7.38
C GLU A 90 -13.27 -23.64 6.27
N ALA A 91 -12.79 -23.88 5.05
CA ALA A 91 -13.04 -22.99 3.91
C ALA A 91 -14.54 -22.84 3.57
N LEU A 92 -15.30 -23.93 3.63
CA LEU A 92 -16.74 -23.93 3.34
C LEU A 92 -17.52 -23.12 4.39
N ALA A 93 -17.12 -23.18 5.67
CA ALA A 93 -17.71 -22.39 6.72
C ALA A 93 -17.43 -20.88 6.56
N ARG A 94 -16.23 -20.52 6.08
CA ARG A 94 -15.90 -19.12 5.74
C ARG A 94 -16.82 -18.59 4.65
N GLU A 95 -17.01 -19.35 3.57
CA GLU A 95 -17.90 -18.92 2.48
C GLU A 95 -19.35 -18.74 2.96
N GLN A 96 -19.86 -19.65 3.80
CA GLN A 96 -21.20 -19.52 4.37
C GLN A 96 -21.32 -18.29 5.27
N GLU A 97 -20.28 -17.96 6.04
CA GLU A 97 -20.26 -16.77 6.88
C GLU A 97 -20.28 -15.50 6.04
N VAL A 98 -19.47 -15.44 4.97
CA VAL A 98 -19.46 -14.30 4.05
C VAL A 98 -20.81 -14.15 3.32
N ARG A 99 -21.46 -15.25 2.92
CA ARG A 99 -22.83 -15.20 2.33
C ARG A 99 -23.84 -14.66 3.34
N ALA A 100 -23.81 -15.16 4.57
CA ALA A 100 -24.71 -14.70 5.63
C ALA A 100 -24.52 -13.21 5.92
N LEU A 101 -23.28 -12.73 5.98
CA LEU A 101 -22.96 -11.30 6.15
C LEU A 101 -23.47 -10.45 5.00
N ALA A 102 -23.36 -10.92 3.75
CA ALA A 102 -23.88 -10.22 2.58
C ALA A 102 -25.42 -10.10 2.59
N GLU A 103 -26.11 -11.09 3.16
CA GLU A 103 -27.56 -11.08 3.38
C GLU A 103 -27.98 -10.24 4.60
N GLY A 104 -27.02 -9.70 5.35
CA GLY A 104 -27.26 -8.90 6.56
C GLY A 104 -27.50 -9.74 7.80
N TYR A 105 -27.20 -11.04 7.79
CA TYR A 105 -27.36 -11.88 8.97
C TYR A 105 -26.11 -11.95 9.84
N ARG A 106 -26.30 -12.13 11.15
CA ARG A 106 -25.21 -12.19 12.13
C ARG A 106 -24.71 -13.62 12.34
N PRO A 107 -23.42 -13.92 12.08
CA PRO A 107 -22.84 -15.22 12.39
C PRO A 107 -22.54 -15.38 13.88
N ASN A 108 -22.19 -16.58 14.31
CA ASN A 108 -21.76 -16.86 15.68
C ASN A 108 -20.36 -16.32 15.99
N ILE A 109 -20.16 -15.92 17.26
CA ILE A 109 -18.93 -15.32 17.80
C ILE A 109 -17.70 -16.25 17.67
N GLY A 110 -17.91 -17.57 17.65
CA GLY A 110 -16.83 -18.56 17.73
C GLY A 110 -16.14 -18.84 16.39
N CYS A 111 -14.80 -18.87 16.41
CA CYS A 111 -13.96 -19.33 15.30
C CYS A 111 -13.91 -20.86 15.22
N VAL A 112 -15.08 -21.46 14.97
CA VAL A 112 -15.28 -22.92 14.86
C VAL A 112 -15.46 -23.35 13.41
N SER A 113 -15.53 -24.65 13.15
CA SER A 113 -15.73 -25.21 11.79
C SER A 113 -17.15 -25.05 11.24
N VAL A 114 -18.08 -24.49 12.02
CA VAL A 114 -19.49 -24.34 11.62
C VAL A 114 -19.95 -22.88 11.70
N THR A 115 -20.78 -22.52 10.74
CA THR A 115 -21.42 -21.20 10.67
C THR A 115 -22.88 -21.36 11.08
N THR A 116 -23.24 -20.76 12.20
CA THR A 116 -24.64 -20.66 12.65
C THR A 116 -25.04 -19.20 12.63
N VAL A 117 -26.22 -18.93 12.11
CA VAL A 117 -26.65 -17.57 11.78
C VAL A 117 -27.89 -17.20 12.60
N ASN A 118 -27.89 -16.01 13.18
CA ASN A 118 -29.07 -15.45 13.84
C ASN A 118 -29.86 -14.59 12.84
N THR A 119 -31.08 -15.02 12.52
CA THR A 119 -31.99 -14.35 11.58
C THR A 119 -32.93 -13.34 12.26
N ASN A 120 -32.95 -13.27 13.58
CA ASN A 120 -33.93 -12.49 14.34
C ASN A 120 -33.53 -11.01 14.48
N ASP A 121 -32.28 -10.66 14.17
CA ASP A 121 -31.72 -9.31 14.29
C ASP A 121 -30.77 -9.00 13.11
N PRO A 122 -31.33 -8.59 11.95
CA PRO A 122 -30.53 -8.31 10.76
C PRO A 122 -29.73 -7.00 10.88
N LEU A 123 -28.57 -6.96 10.24
CA LEU A 123 -27.75 -5.75 10.06
C LEU A 123 -28.37 -4.83 9.02
N SER A 124 -28.49 -3.55 9.36
CA SER A 124 -28.94 -2.52 8.43
C SER A 124 -27.92 -2.27 7.30
N GLU A 125 -26.63 -2.44 7.59
CA GLU A 125 -25.54 -2.27 6.63
C GLU A 125 -24.56 -3.45 6.73
N PRO A 126 -24.42 -4.29 5.68
CA PRO A 126 -23.54 -5.44 5.74
C PRO A 126 -22.04 -5.04 5.62
N PRO A 127 -21.13 -5.57 6.45
CA PRO A 127 -19.69 -5.28 6.42
C PRO A 127 -18.97 -6.07 5.33
N VAL A 128 -19.39 -5.90 4.07
CA VAL A 128 -18.85 -6.66 2.94
C VAL A 128 -18.20 -5.76 1.91
N ILE A 129 -17.00 -6.14 1.49
CA ILE A 129 -16.25 -5.51 0.41
C ILE A 129 -16.73 -6.06 -0.92
N SER A 130 -16.98 -5.19 -1.90
CA SER A 130 -17.26 -5.67 -3.26
C SER A 130 -16.03 -6.39 -3.81
N PHE A 131 -16.22 -7.61 -4.33
CA PHE A 131 -15.13 -8.40 -4.91
C PHE A 131 -14.41 -7.65 -6.05
N GLY A 132 -15.14 -6.92 -6.89
CA GLY A 132 -14.55 -6.10 -7.95
C GLY A 132 -13.63 -4.99 -7.42
N VAL A 133 -14.03 -4.30 -6.35
CA VAL A 133 -13.20 -3.25 -5.71
C VAL A 133 -11.96 -3.86 -5.07
N TYR A 134 -12.14 -4.97 -4.34
CA TYR A 134 -11.03 -5.71 -3.73
C TYR A 134 -10.02 -6.17 -4.77
N LEU A 135 -10.49 -6.81 -5.85
CA LEU A 135 -9.64 -7.28 -6.94
C LEU A 135 -8.92 -6.13 -7.64
N ALA A 136 -9.62 -5.02 -7.92
CA ALA A 136 -9.02 -3.83 -8.53
C ALA A 136 -7.91 -3.26 -7.63
N LEU A 137 -8.14 -3.15 -6.32
CA LEU A 137 -7.13 -2.68 -5.37
C LEU A 137 -5.89 -3.58 -5.39
N VAL A 138 -6.08 -4.91 -5.31
CA VAL A 138 -4.99 -5.89 -5.36
C VAL A 138 -4.21 -5.79 -6.67
N ILE A 139 -4.89 -5.68 -7.82
CA ILE A 139 -4.20 -5.57 -9.11
C ILE A 139 -3.41 -4.27 -9.21
N ILE A 140 -4.01 -3.13 -8.83
CA ILE A 140 -3.37 -1.82 -8.96
C ILE A 140 -2.15 -1.72 -8.03
N ILE A 141 -2.22 -2.25 -6.80
CA ILE A 141 -1.08 -2.22 -5.87
C ILE A 141 0.09 -3.11 -6.36
N PHE A 142 -0.21 -4.24 -7.01
CA PHE A 142 0.84 -5.05 -7.66
C PHE A 142 1.43 -4.37 -8.89
N ILE A 143 0.62 -3.68 -9.70
CA ILE A 143 1.13 -2.88 -10.83
C ILE A 143 2.00 -1.72 -10.32
N GLN A 144 1.60 -1.06 -9.23
CA GLN A 144 2.38 -0.03 -8.55
C GLN A 144 3.74 -0.57 -8.09
N LEU A 145 3.75 -1.78 -7.49
CA LEU A 145 4.99 -2.44 -7.07
C LEU A 145 5.91 -2.73 -8.27
N LEU A 146 5.36 -3.26 -9.38
CA LEU A 146 6.14 -3.51 -10.59
C LEU A 146 6.73 -2.22 -11.18
N ALA A 147 5.95 -1.14 -11.20
CA ALA A 147 6.43 0.18 -11.62
C ALA A 147 7.54 0.69 -10.69
N ALA A 148 7.39 0.56 -9.37
CA ALA A 148 8.42 0.94 -8.38
C ALA A 148 9.71 0.10 -8.50
N VAL A 149 9.60 -1.18 -8.84
CA VAL A 149 10.79 -2.02 -9.11
C VAL A 149 11.48 -1.56 -10.39
N ALA A 150 10.71 -1.24 -11.44
CA ALA A 150 11.26 -0.68 -12.67
C ALA A 150 11.96 0.66 -12.43
N THR A 151 11.40 1.55 -11.58
CA THR A 151 12.05 2.82 -11.22
C THR A 151 13.37 2.60 -10.49
N ALA A 152 13.42 1.65 -9.55
CA ALA A 152 14.64 1.32 -8.82
C ALA A 152 15.72 0.77 -9.77
N ILE A 153 15.37 -0.10 -10.71
CA ILE A 153 16.30 -0.63 -11.73
C ILE A 153 16.82 0.50 -12.63
N LEU A 154 15.93 1.37 -13.12
CA LEU A 154 16.33 2.51 -13.94
C LEU A 154 17.24 3.47 -13.16
N ALA A 155 16.97 3.71 -11.88
CA ALA A 155 17.82 4.53 -11.02
C ALA A 155 19.22 3.92 -10.84
N ILE A 156 19.32 2.59 -10.67
CA ILE A 156 20.59 1.86 -10.61
C ILE A 156 21.37 2.01 -11.92
N ILE A 157 20.71 1.79 -13.06
CA ILE A 157 21.34 1.92 -14.38
C ILE A 157 21.87 3.35 -14.58
N ASN A 158 21.09 4.37 -14.23
CA ASN A 158 21.51 5.77 -14.32
C ASN A 158 22.60 6.15 -13.30
N ALA A 159 22.74 5.42 -12.20
CA ALA A 159 23.80 5.65 -11.22
C ALA A 159 25.14 5.03 -11.65
N MET A 160 25.11 3.86 -12.30
CA MET A 160 26.31 3.13 -12.71
C MET A 160 26.77 3.49 -14.14
N THR A 161 25.83 3.79 -15.03
CA THR A 161 26.09 3.98 -16.46
C THR A 161 25.48 5.30 -16.95
N ASN A 162 26.00 5.81 -18.06
CA ASN A 162 25.42 6.96 -18.76
C ASN A 162 24.69 6.44 -20.01
N PRO A 163 23.45 5.95 -19.90
CA PRO A 163 22.71 5.44 -21.05
C PRO A 163 22.45 6.56 -22.05
N THR A 164 22.63 6.25 -23.34
CA THR A 164 22.39 7.18 -24.46
C THR A 164 20.94 7.17 -24.92
N GLU A 165 20.18 6.11 -24.62
CA GLU A 165 18.77 5.98 -25.00
C GLU A 165 17.85 6.70 -24.00
N PRO A 166 16.83 7.46 -24.48
CA PRO A 166 15.99 8.31 -23.63
C PRO A 166 15.09 7.53 -22.67
N ILE A 167 14.71 6.30 -23.02
CA ILE A 167 13.90 5.40 -22.17
C ILE A 167 14.71 4.92 -20.96
N PHE A 168 15.99 4.59 -21.13
CA PHE A 168 16.85 4.15 -20.03
C PHE A 168 17.48 5.31 -19.27
N GLY A 169 17.44 6.53 -19.83
CA GLY A 169 17.96 7.74 -19.23
C GLY A 169 17.04 8.39 -18.18
N LEU A 170 17.35 9.66 -17.90
CA LEU A 170 16.60 10.51 -16.97
C LEU A 170 15.09 10.61 -17.25
N PRO A 171 14.62 10.74 -18.52
CA PRO A 171 13.19 10.81 -18.81
C PRO A 171 12.43 9.56 -18.37
N GLY A 172 12.96 8.35 -18.61
CA GLY A 172 12.31 7.11 -18.19
C GLY A 172 12.22 6.97 -16.68
N CYS A 173 13.29 7.32 -15.95
CA CYS A 173 13.27 7.34 -14.48
C CYS A 173 12.25 8.34 -13.91
N LEU A 174 12.09 9.50 -14.56
CA LEU A 174 11.09 10.49 -14.16
C LEU A 174 9.66 9.97 -14.37
N TRP A 175 9.32 9.55 -15.59
CA TRP A 175 7.96 9.12 -15.92
C TRP A 175 7.54 7.87 -15.15
N SER A 176 8.47 6.94 -14.92
CA SER A 176 8.19 5.77 -14.09
C SER A 176 7.89 6.15 -12.63
N ASN A 177 8.59 7.12 -12.04
CA ASN A 177 8.26 7.61 -10.69
C ASN A 177 6.90 8.32 -10.64
N VAL A 178 6.54 9.07 -11.70
CA VAL A 178 5.21 9.69 -11.83
C VAL A 178 4.12 8.62 -11.89
N VAL A 179 4.31 7.58 -12.71
CA VAL A 179 3.36 6.45 -12.80
C VAL A 179 3.20 5.76 -11.45
N THR A 180 4.30 5.46 -10.75
CA THR A 180 4.26 4.86 -9.40
C THR A 180 3.49 5.74 -8.41
N ALA A 181 3.72 7.06 -8.42
CA ALA A 181 3.01 7.99 -7.54
C ALA A 181 1.52 8.05 -7.85
N VAL A 182 1.14 8.12 -9.14
CA VAL A 182 -0.27 8.14 -9.57
C VAL A 182 -0.98 6.86 -9.18
N LEU A 183 -0.37 5.69 -9.44
CA LEU A 183 -0.95 4.40 -9.05
C LEU A 183 -1.12 4.31 -7.53
N GLY A 184 -0.13 4.77 -6.74
CA GLY A 184 -0.24 4.82 -5.28
C GLY A 184 -1.37 5.71 -4.78
N ILE A 185 -1.55 6.89 -5.39
CA ILE A 185 -2.68 7.78 -5.08
C ILE A 185 -4.01 7.09 -5.40
N VAL A 186 -4.11 6.39 -6.54
CA VAL A 186 -5.32 5.66 -6.92
C VAL A 186 -5.64 4.55 -5.90
N VAL A 187 -4.66 3.77 -5.46
CA VAL A 187 -4.86 2.74 -4.42
C VAL A 187 -5.36 3.37 -3.11
N MET A 188 -4.70 4.44 -2.66
CA MET A 188 -5.08 5.18 -1.45
C MET A 188 -6.52 5.71 -1.54
N LEU A 189 -6.89 6.34 -2.65
CA LEU A 189 -8.23 6.87 -2.85
C LEU A 189 -9.28 5.77 -2.95
N LEU A 190 -9.00 4.69 -3.69
CA LEU A 190 -9.93 3.57 -3.82
C LEU A 190 -10.25 2.96 -2.46
N PHE A 191 -9.23 2.67 -1.65
CA PHE A 191 -9.43 2.11 -0.32
C PHE A 191 -10.03 3.13 0.66
N GLY A 192 -9.54 4.37 0.67
CA GLY A 192 -10.00 5.41 1.59
C GLY A 192 -11.44 5.86 1.34
N VAL A 193 -11.84 6.02 0.07
CA VAL A 193 -13.23 6.31 -0.28
C VAL A 193 -14.11 5.12 0.09
N TYR A 194 -13.66 3.90 -0.19
CA TYR A 194 -14.39 2.70 0.19
C TYR A 194 -14.56 2.61 1.72
N TRP A 195 -13.51 2.90 2.49
CA TRP A 195 -13.53 2.94 3.96
C TRP A 195 -14.56 3.90 4.54
N GLU A 196 -14.66 5.12 4.01
CA GLU A 196 -15.60 6.13 4.54
C GLU A 196 -17.03 5.94 4.03
N THR A 197 -17.22 5.30 2.88
CA THR A 197 -18.56 5.13 2.26
C THR A 197 -19.22 3.80 2.55
N SER A 198 -18.44 2.80 2.97
CA SER A 198 -18.98 1.49 3.36
C SER A 198 -19.23 1.43 4.87
N GLY A 199 -20.23 0.64 5.27
CA GLY A 199 -20.46 0.26 6.67
C GLY A 199 -19.30 -0.55 7.29
N LEU A 200 -18.19 -0.73 6.59
CA LEU A 200 -16.99 -1.37 7.10
C LEU A 200 -16.55 -0.69 8.40
N LYS A 201 -16.40 0.64 8.42
CA LYS A 201 -16.03 1.42 9.61
C LYS A 201 -16.85 1.10 10.87
N GLU A 202 -18.12 0.75 10.69
CA GLU A 202 -19.07 0.52 11.79
C GLU A 202 -19.14 -0.96 12.21
N HIS A 203 -18.68 -1.89 11.36
CA HIS A 203 -18.97 -3.32 11.48
C HIS A 203 -17.76 -4.25 11.18
N LEU A 204 -16.53 -3.78 11.41
CA LEU A 204 -15.29 -4.54 11.14
C LEU A 204 -15.08 -5.85 11.89
N ALA A 205 -15.76 -6.05 13.00
CA ALA A 205 -15.57 -7.23 13.82
C ALA A 205 -16.83 -8.10 13.80
N PHE A 206 -16.79 -9.15 12.99
CA PHE A 206 -17.76 -10.25 12.97
C PHE A 206 -18.11 -10.77 14.38
N SER A 207 -17.17 -10.70 15.32
CA SER A 207 -17.37 -11.08 16.72
C SER A 207 -18.22 -10.09 17.53
N PHE A 208 -18.10 -8.78 17.30
CA PHE A 208 -18.82 -7.75 18.08
C PHE A 208 -20.20 -7.43 17.51
N ILE A 209 -20.38 -7.63 16.20
CA ILE A 209 -21.70 -7.69 15.58
C ILE A 209 -22.59 -8.70 16.32
N ALA A 210 -22.03 -9.84 16.72
CA ALA A 210 -22.75 -10.89 17.42
C ALA A 210 -23.01 -10.59 18.91
N LEU A 211 -22.35 -9.59 19.52
CA LEU A 211 -22.62 -9.15 20.91
C LEU A 211 -23.61 -7.97 20.99
N GLY A 212 -23.77 -7.17 19.93
CA GLY A 212 -24.90 -6.26 19.77
C GLY A 212 -24.91 -4.97 20.61
N ASP A 213 -23.86 -4.63 21.37
CA ASP A 213 -23.93 -3.43 22.25
C ASP A 213 -22.59 -2.69 22.55
N ASP A 214 -21.51 -2.95 21.80
CA ASP A 214 -20.21 -2.32 22.10
C ASP A 214 -19.88 -1.11 21.22
N LYS A 215 -19.46 -0.01 21.86
CA LYS A 215 -18.87 1.15 21.17
C LYS A 215 -17.55 0.73 20.53
N GLN A 216 -17.54 0.69 19.22
CA GLN A 216 -16.38 0.34 18.40
C GLN A 216 -15.57 1.58 18.02
N SER A 217 -14.25 1.54 18.23
CA SER A 217 -13.33 2.51 17.64
C SER A 217 -12.54 1.83 16.54
N SER A 218 -12.81 2.20 15.29
CA SER A 218 -12.11 1.69 14.11
C SER A 218 -11.26 2.78 13.47
N SER A 219 -10.03 2.42 13.11
CA SER A 219 -9.07 3.32 12.48
C SER A 219 -8.27 2.61 11.39
N LEU A 220 -7.76 3.40 10.45
CA LEU A 220 -6.81 2.94 9.45
C LEU A 220 -5.46 2.65 10.12
N GLY A 221 -4.96 1.43 9.95
CA GLY A 221 -3.70 0.97 10.54
C GLY A 221 -2.47 1.47 9.78
N PHE A 222 -1.28 1.19 10.32
CA PHE A 222 -0.03 1.76 9.80
C PHE A 222 0.27 1.38 8.34
N SER A 223 -0.13 0.19 7.90
CA SER A 223 0.17 -0.35 6.57
C SER A 223 -0.39 0.53 5.46
N TYR A 224 -1.58 1.07 5.68
CA TYR A 224 -2.21 2.02 4.78
C TYR A 224 -1.41 3.33 4.71
N TRP A 225 -1.00 3.86 5.86
CA TRP A 225 -0.23 5.11 5.94
C TRP A 225 1.17 5.01 5.32
N LEU A 226 1.77 3.81 5.27
CA LEU A 226 3.05 3.59 4.58
C LEU A 226 2.97 3.92 3.08
N LEU A 227 1.81 3.76 2.45
CA LEU A 227 1.62 4.12 1.04
C LEU A 227 1.78 5.63 0.81
N ILE A 228 1.38 6.48 1.76
CA ILE A 228 1.64 7.93 1.68
C ILE A 228 3.14 8.20 1.65
N VAL A 229 3.89 7.55 2.54
CA VAL A 229 5.35 7.70 2.60
C VAL A 229 5.99 7.25 1.28
N SER A 230 5.52 6.13 0.71
CA SER A 230 5.95 5.66 -0.61
C SER A 230 5.67 6.68 -1.73
N ILE A 231 4.47 7.29 -1.75
CA ILE A 231 4.10 8.33 -2.72
C ILE A 231 5.02 9.55 -2.57
N LEU A 232 5.28 10.00 -1.34
CA LEU A 232 6.18 11.12 -1.06
C LEU A 232 7.61 10.82 -1.51
N CYS A 233 8.11 9.59 -1.33
CA CYS A 233 9.41 9.17 -1.86
C CYS A 233 9.46 9.25 -3.40
N SER A 234 8.42 8.78 -4.09
CA SER A 234 8.33 8.87 -5.56
C SER A 234 8.24 10.33 -6.04
N VAL A 235 7.48 11.19 -5.37
CA VAL A 235 7.41 12.63 -5.69
C VAL A 235 8.76 13.32 -5.42
N ALA A 236 9.42 12.99 -4.31
CA ALA A 236 10.75 13.50 -4.01
C ALA A 236 11.77 13.09 -5.09
N ASN A 237 11.69 11.88 -5.63
CA ASN A 237 12.54 11.46 -6.74
C ASN A 237 12.34 12.32 -7.99
N VAL A 238 11.08 12.61 -8.34
CA VAL A 238 10.76 13.51 -9.46
C VAL A 238 11.37 14.89 -9.21
N ALA A 239 11.20 15.43 -8.00
CA ALA A 239 11.75 16.73 -7.63
C ALA A 239 13.28 16.76 -7.70
N LEU A 240 13.98 15.72 -7.25
CA LEU A 240 15.45 15.62 -7.34
C LEU A 240 15.94 15.57 -8.79
N ILE A 241 15.24 14.85 -9.66
CA ILE A 241 15.60 14.75 -11.09
C ILE A 241 15.38 16.08 -11.79
N GLU A 242 14.25 16.74 -11.56
CA GLU A 242 13.96 18.06 -12.15
C GLU A 242 14.85 19.16 -11.60
N LEU A 243 15.14 19.15 -10.30
CA LEU A 243 16.11 20.06 -9.69
C LEU A 243 17.49 19.92 -10.35
N ARG A 244 17.94 18.68 -10.61
CA ARG A 244 19.18 18.44 -11.34
C ARG A 244 19.13 19.02 -12.76
N ARG A 245 18.02 18.84 -13.49
CA ARG A 245 17.85 19.39 -14.84
C ARG A 245 17.93 20.92 -14.82
N TYR A 246 17.17 21.54 -13.93
CA TYR A 246 17.14 22.99 -13.74
C TYR A 246 18.53 23.57 -13.44
N LEU A 247 19.29 22.90 -12.57
CA LEU A 247 20.64 23.34 -12.20
C LEU A 247 21.64 23.20 -13.35
N LEU A 248 21.51 22.15 -14.18
CA LEU A 248 22.38 21.94 -15.35
C LEU A 248 22.12 22.95 -16.47
N GLU A 249 20.87 23.39 -16.65
CA GLU A 249 20.51 24.40 -17.65
C GLU A 249 21.05 25.80 -17.28
N ARG A 250 21.23 26.06 -15.98
CA ARG A 250 21.76 27.33 -15.46
C ARG A 250 23.29 27.39 -15.41
N ASP A 251 23.98 26.25 -15.49
CA ASP A 251 25.44 26.20 -15.49
C ASP A 251 25.93 26.66 -16.88
N PRO A 252 26.83 27.67 -16.98
CA PRO A 252 27.30 28.17 -18.27
C PRO A 252 27.99 27.06 -19.07
N PRO A 253 27.86 27.03 -20.41
CA PRO A 253 28.50 26.03 -21.22
C PRO A 253 30.01 26.03 -20.93
N PRO A 254 30.65 24.85 -20.81
CA PRO A 254 32.08 24.78 -20.51
C PRO A 254 32.83 25.62 -21.55
N PRO A 255 33.82 26.44 -21.14
CA PRO A 255 34.56 27.26 -22.08
C PRO A 255 35.16 26.32 -23.12
N THR A 256 34.65 26.39 -24.35
CA THR A 256 35.26 25.72 -25.48
C THR A 256 36.60 26.42 -25.68
N ILE A 257 37.69 25.81 -25.24
CA ILE A 257 39.02 26.24 -25.64
C ILE A 257 39.06 26.03 -27.15
N LYS A 258 38.85 27.12 -27.90
CA LYS A 258 39.21 27.13 -29.31
C LYS A 258 40.73 27.00 -29.31
N VAL A 259 41.22 25.79 -29.54
CA VAL A 259 42.61 25.59 -29.89
C VAL A 259 42.75 26.27 -31.25
N GLU A 260 43.16 27.53 -31.24
CA GLU A 260 43.66 28.17 -32.45
C GLU A 260 44.81 27.30 -32.92
N ASN A 261 44.62 26.64 -34.06
CA ASN A 261 45.70 26.03 -34.82
C ASN A 261 46.63 27.17 -35.23
N HIS A 262 47.53 27.58 -34.32
CA HIS A 262 48.79 28.19 -34.71
C HIS A 262 49.60 27.08 -35.39
N SER A 263 49.31 26.88 -36.67
CA SER A 263 50.19 26.20 -37.60
C SER A 263 51.41 27.09 -37.85
N ASP A 264 52.25 27.29 -36.83
CA ASP A 264 53.65 27.69 -37.05
C ASP A 264 54.37 26.47 -37.62
N GLY A 265 54.17 26.27 -38.91
CA GLY A 265 54.87 25.30 -39.72
C GLY A 265 56.29 25.74 -39.98
N THR A 266 57.16 25.73 -38.96
CA THR A 266 58.61 25.71 -39.14
C THR A 266 59.26 24.90 -38.02
N ILE A 267 59.14 23.58 -38.13
CA ILE A 267 60.10 22.64 -37.53
C ILE A 267 61.34 22.68 -38.44
N PHE A 268 62.41 23.31 -37.99
CA PHE A 268 63.70 23.26 -38.68
C PHE A 268 64.34 21.89 -38.44
N LEU A 269 64.36 21.05 -39.47
CA LEU A 269 65.35 19.98 -39.63
C LEU A 269 66.56 20.58 -40.34
N TYR A 270 67.62 20.88 -39.59
CA TYR A 270 69.03 20.67 -39.94
C TYR A 270 69.88 20.83 -38.68
#